data_AF-A0A8I1HY19-F1
#
_entry.id   AF-A0A8I1HY19-F1
#
_cell.length_a   1.000
_cell.length_b   1.000
_cell.length_c   1.000
_cell.angle_alpha   90.00
_cell.angle_beta   90.00
_cell.angle_gamma   90.00
#
_symmetry.space_group_name_H-M   'P 1'
#
loop_
_entity.id
_entity.type
_entity.pdbx_description
1 polymer ?
#
loop_
_entity_poly.entity_id
_entity_poly.type
_entity_poly.pdbx_seq_one_letter_code
_entity_poly.pdbx_strand_id
1 'polypeptide(L)'
;MGYLAATSRKLAEPLSVLIQSRSAAGKSTLQDAIISLIPDEEYIKYTRVTDQALFYKEEDSLVHKILAIEEGRRGWGGAAYSIRTIQSPRRSPWPPPARMPTAG
;
A
#
# COMPACT_ATOMS: atom_id res chain seq x y z
N MET A 1 7.59 -12.86 -6.31
CA MET A 1 6.42 -11.95 -6.44
C MET A 1 6.50 -10.73 -5.53
N GLY A 2 6.86 -10.85 -4.24
CA GLY A 2 6.90 -9.69 -3.32
C GLY A 2 7.82 -8.52 -3.75
N TYR A 3 9.00 -8.81 -4.30
CA TYR A 3 9.91 -7.78 -4.81
C TYR A 3 9.35 -7.00 -6.02
N LEU A 4 8.62 -7.67 -6.92
CA LEU A 4 8.00 -6.99 -8.07
C LEU A 4 6.90 -6.01 -7.62
N ALA A 5 6.11 -6.41 -6.63
CA ALA A 5 5.13 -5.51 -6.02
C ALA A 5 5.82 -4.34 -5.31
N ALA A 6 6.92 -4.58 -4.58
CA ALA A 6 7.73 -3.53 -3.97
C ALA A 6 8.25 -2.51 -5.01
N THR A 7 8.69 -2.97 -6.18
CA THR A 7 9.19 -2.11 -7.26
C THR A 7 8.09 -1.36 -7.99
N SER A 8 6.86 -1.90 -8.02
CA SER A 8 5.70 -1.23 -8.64
C SER A 8 5.35 0.12 -8.01
N ARG A 9 5.88 0.45 -6.82
CA ARG A 9 5.75 1.78 -6.17
C ARG A 9 6.14 2.96 -7.06
N LYS A 10 6.97 2.73 -8.09
CA LYS A 10 7.44 3.73 -9.06
C LYS A 10 6.51 3.89 -10.27
N LEU A 11 5.51 3.03 -10.40
CA LEU A 11 4.52 3.09 -11.48
C LEU A 11 3.36 4.01 -11.08
N ALA A 12 2.59 4.47 -12.09
CA ALA A 12 1.40 5.27 -11.88
C ALA A 12 0.31 4.52 -11.08
N GLU A 13 0.28 3.19 -11.19
CA GLU A 13 -0.63 2.31 -10.48
C GLU A 13 0.17 1.29 -9.66
N PRO A 14 0.51 1.59 -8.40
CA PRO A 14 1.29 0.70 -7.55
C PRO A 14 0.46 -0.52 -7.12
N LEU A 15 1.10 -1.68 -7.06
CA LEU A 15 0.49 -2.95 -6.64
C LEU A 15 0.52 -3.09 -5.13
N SER A 16 -0.62 -3.48 -4.55
CA SER A 16 -0.74 -3.86 -3.15
C SER A 16 -0.71 -5.39 -3.00
N VAL A 17 0.05 -5.91 -2.04
CA VAL A 17 0.17 -7.36 -1.77
C VAL A 17 -0.21 -7.67 -0.33
N LEU A 18 -0.99 -8.73 -0.14
CA LEU A 18 -1.36 -9.28 1.15
C LEU A 18 -0.70 -10.65 1.35
N ILE A 19 0.04 -10.82 2.46
CA ILE A 19 0.70 -12.09 2.80
C ILE A 19 -0.19 -12.90 3.75
N GLN A 20 -1.02 -13.78 3.20
CA GLN A 20 -1.84 -14.71 3.98
C GLN A 20 -1.13 -16.05 4.17
N SER A 21 -1.21 -16.59 5.40
CA SER A 21 -0.50 -17.81 5.86
C SER A 21 -0.93 -18.11 7.30
N ARG A 22 -0.53 -19.25 7.85
CA ARG A 22 -0.77 -19.63 9.25
C ARG A 22 0.13 -18.85 10.22
N SER A 23 -0.25 -18.79 11.49
CA SER A 23 0.61 -18.22 12.54
C SER A 23 1.96 -18.95 12.59
N ALA A 24 3.05 -18.23 12.87
CA ALA A 24 4.43 -18.73 12.90
C ALA A 24 5.00 -19.30 11.59
N ALA A 25 4.30 -19.17 10.45
CA ALA A 25 4.79 -19.65 9.15
C ALA A 25 5.80 -18.73 8.46
N GLY A 26 6.42 -17.78 9.18
CA GLY A 26 7.45 -16.89 8.61
C GLY A 26 6.94 -15.71 7.79
N LYS A 27 5.70 -15.24 8.00
CA LYS A 27 5.12 -14.08 7.29
C LYS A 27 5.97 -12.82 7.45
N SER A 28 6.28 -12.45 8.70
CA SER A 28 7.10 -11.29 9.01
C SER A 28 8.50 -11.44 8.42
N THR A 29 9.07 -12.65 8.51
CA THR A 29 10.37 -12.95 7.89
C THR A 29 10.38 -12.72 6.38
N LEU A 30 9.32 -13.13 5.67
CA LEU A 30 9.19 -12.90 4.24
C LEU A 30 9.01 -11.42 3.90
N GLN A 31 8.20 -10.71 4.70
CA GLN A 31 8.02 -9.26 4.56
C GLN A 31 9.35 -8.51 4.80
N ASP A 32 10.07 -8.85 5.86
CA ASP A 32 11.38 -8.27 6.21
C ASP A 32 12.42 -8.55 5.13
N ALA A 33 12.44 -9.77 4.59
CA ALA A 33 13.34 -10.11 3.49
C ALA A 33 13.06 -9.26 2.24
N ILE A 34 11.79 -9.01 1.88
CA ILE A 34 11.45 -8.15 0.73
C ILE A 34 11.87 -6.70 1.00
N ILE A 35 11.61 -6.19 2.20
CA ILE A 35 11.91 -4.81 2.59
C ILE A 35 13.43 -4.58 2.68
N SER A 36 14.20 -5.58 3.11
CA SER A 36 15.67 -5.50 3.17
C SER A 36 16.35 -5.28 1.81
N LEU A 37 15.62 -5.48 0.72
CA LEU A 37 16.08 -5.22 -0.65
C LEU A 37 15.80 -3.77 -1.11
N ILE A 38 15.23 -2.95 -0.24
CA ILE A 38 14.76 -1.59 -0.53
C ILE A 38 15.50 -0.62 0.40
N PRO A 39 15.93 0.57 -0.08
CA PRO A 39 16.58 1.58 0.78
C PRO A 39 15.69 2.00 1.94
N ASP A 40 16.30 2.30 3.10
CA ASP A 40 15.59 2.64 4.34
C ASP A 40 14.72 3.90 4.21
N GLU A 41 15.09 4.86 3.35
CA GLU A 41 14.28 6.03 3.06
C GLU A 41 13.02 5.75 2.22
N GLU A 42 12.96 4.59 1.54
CA GLU A 42 11.92 4.21 0.57
C GLU A 42 10.86 3.25 1.15
N TYR A 43 10.90 2.94 2.44
CA TYR A 43 9.84 2.19 3.11
C TYR A 43 9.51 2.71 4.51
N ILE A 44 8.30 2.38 4.97
CA ILE A 44 7.83 2.66 6.33
C ILE A 44 7.18 1.39 6.85
N LYS A 45 7.69 0.90 7.99
CA LYS A 45 7.16 -0.30 8.65
C LYS A 45 6.31 0.08 9.87
N TYR A 46 5.07 -0.41 9.91
CA TYR A 46 4.17 -0.31 11.05
C TYR A 46 3.84 -1.70 11.59
N THR A 47 4.04 -1.89 12.89
CA THR A 47 3.62 -3.12 13.59
C THR A 47 2.12 -3.11 13.90
N ARG A 48 1.52 -1.91 13.99
CA ARG A 48 0.09 -1.66 14.18
C ARG A 48 -0.29 -0.33 13.54
N VAL A 49 -1.45 -0.29 12.90
CA VAL A 49 -2.05 0.94 12.36
C VAL A 49 -3.35 1.21 13.13
N THR A 50 -3.53 2.43 13.59
CA THR A 50 -4.80 2.93 14.17
C THR A 50 -5.58 3.69 13.10
N ASP A 51 -6.88 3.89 13.31
CA ASP A 51 -7.81 4.53 12.36
C ASP A 51 -7.29 5.84 11.77
N GLN A 52 -6.51 6.61 12.53
CA GLN A 52 -6.01 7.91 12.11
C GLN A 52 -4.51 7.95 11.77
N ALA A 53 -3.78 6.84 11.93
CA ALA A 53 -2.31 6.85 11.82
C ALA A 53 -1.78 7.30 10.45
N LEU A 54 -2.59 7.16 9.39
CA LEU A 54 -2.22 7.53 8.02
C LEU A 54 -2.72 8.92 7.62
N PHE A 55 -3.60 9.56 8.41
CA PHE A 55 -4.18 10.87 8.08
C PHE A 55 -3.37 12.06 8.64
N TYR A 56 -2.50 11.84 9.63
CA TYR A 56 -1.61 12.87 10.18
C TYR A 56 -0.29 13.03 9.43
N LYS A 57 -0.14 12.36 8.30
CA LYS A 57 1.05 12.37 7.45
C LYS A 57 0.96 13.51 6.44
N GLU A 58 2.07 14.21 6.19
CA GLU A 58 2.16 15.24 5.14
C GLU A 58 1.75 14.66 3.78
N GLU A 59 1.17 15.50 2.92
CA GLU A 59 0.43 15.11 1.71
C GLU A 59 1.23 14.19 0.75
N ASP A 60 2.57 14.32 0.75
CA ASP A 60 3.47 13.54 -0.11
C ASP A 60 4.38 12.54 0.63
N SER A 61 4.26 12.43 1.95
CA SER A 61 5.20 11.63 2.76
C SER A 61 5.18 10.12 2.50
N LEU A 62 4.15 9.62 1.81
CA LEU A 62 3.96 8.21 1.43
C LEU A 62 4.19 7.95 -0.07
N VAL A 63 4.42 9.00 -0.88
CA VAL A 63 4.59 8.88 -2.32
C VAL A 63 5.87 8.10 -2.63
N HIS A 64 5.78 7.12 -3.54
CA HIS A 64 6.87 6.22 -3.91
C HIS A 64 7.51 5.44 -2.74
N LYS A 65 6.82 5.33 -1.60
CA LYS A 65 7.27 4.54 -0.45
C LYS A 65 6.46 3.26 -0.28
N ILE A 66 7.11 2.23 0.24
CA ILE A 66 6.46 0.97 0.60
C ILE A 66 5.89 1.10 2.00
N LEU A 67 4.58 0.92 2.15
CA LEU A 67 3.92 0.83 3.45
C LEU A 67 3.83 -0.63 3.88
N ALA A 68 4.72 -1.04 4.78
CA ALA A 68 4.75 -2.39 5.33
C ALA A 68 3.97 -2.44 6.64
N ILE A 69 2.83 -3.12 6.65
CA ILE A 69 1.97 -3.24 7.84
C ILE A 69 1.94 -4.69 8.29
N GLU A 70 2.25 -4.93 9.56
CA GLU A 70 2.01 -6.22 10.21
C GLU A 70 0.60 -6.26 10.79
N GLU A 71 -0.14 -7.33 10.52
CA GLU A 71 -1.46 -7.53 11.11
C GLU A 71 -1.32 -7.92 12.59
N GLY A 72 -1.80 -7.06 13.49
CA GLY A 72 -1.88 -7.35 14.91
C GLY A 72 -2.99 -8.38 15.23
N ARG A 73 -2.89 -9.05 16.39
CA ARG A 73 -3.84 -10.09 16.87
C ARG A 73 -5.33 -9.71 16.89
N ARG A 74 -5.67 -8.42 16.76
CA ARG A 74 -7.05 -7.90 16.76
C ARG A 74 -7.58 -7.56 15.35
N GLY A 75 -6.86 -7.91 14.28
CA GLY A 75 -7.25 -7.63 12.90
C GLY A 75 -7.08 -6.16 12.51
N TRP A 76 -7.48 -5.83 11.28
CA TRP A 76 -7.23 -4.53 10.63
C TRP A 76 -8.19 -3.41 11.03
N GLY A 77 -9.24 -3.70 11.80
CA GLY A 77 -10.14 -2.73 12.45
C GLY A 77 -10.43 -1.46 11.63
N GLY A 78 -10.50 -0.31 12.30
CA GLY A 78 -10.78 0.97 11.64
C GLY A 78 -9.60 1.57 10.86
N ALA A 79 -8.43 0.92 10.82
CA ALA A 79 -7.36 1.28 9.86
C ALA A 79 -7.70 0.85 8.42
N ALA A 80 -8.62 -0.11 8.23
CA ALA A 80 -9.01 -0.61 6.92
C ALA A 80 -9.56 0.49 6.00
N TYR A 81 -10.30 1.46 6.57
CA TYR A 81 -10.82 2.60 5.80
C TYR A 81 -9.68 3.47 5.29
N SER A 82 -8.77 3.87 6.18
CA SER A 82 -7.62 4.72 5.88
C SER A 82 -6.68 4.09 4.85
N ILE A 83 -6.45 2.78 4.97
CA ILE A 83 -5.66 2.00 4.00
C ILE A 83 -6.35 1.98 2.63
N ARG A 84 -7.67 1.77 2.58
CA ARG A 84 -8.42 1.78 1.32
C ARG A 84 -8.38 3.17 0.67
N THR A 85 -8.46 4.24 1.45
CA THR A 85 -8.38 5.61 0.95
C THR A 85 -7.03 5.91 0.29
N ILE A 86 -5.90 5.43 0.86
CA ILE A 86 -4.58 5.65 0.25
C ILE A 86 -4.28 4.70 -0.93
N GLN A 87 -4.91 3.52 -0.97
CA GLN A 87 -4.81 2.57 -2.09
C GLN A 87 -5.71 2.95 -3.26
N SER A 88 -6.71 3.80 -3.02
CA SER A 88 -7.60 4.27 -4.06
C SER A 88 -6.81 5.19 -4.99
N PRO A 89 -6.87 5.00 -6.32
CA PRO A 89 -6.11 5.80 -7.25
C PRO A 89 -6.49 7.27 -7.08
N ARG A 90 -5.56 8.10 -6.58
CA ARG A 90 -5.65 9.55 -6.70
C ARG A 90 -5.39 9.89 -8.16
N ARG A 91 -6.49 9.93 -8.91
CA ARG A 91 -6.64 10.50 -10.25
C ARG A 91 -5.61 10.00 -11.25
N SER A 92 -6.07 9.12 -12.15
CA SER A 92 -5.34 8.81 -13.37
C SER A 92 -4.91 10.11 -14.07
N PRO A 93 -3.66 10.22 -14.55
CA PRO A 93 -3.23 11.35 -15.36
C PRO A 93 -3.97 11.42 -16.69
N TRP A 94 -4.74 10.38 -17.04
CA TRP A 94 -5.60 10.39 -18.20
C TRP A 94 -6.92 11.09 -17.91
N PRO A 95 -7.34 12.04 -18.78
CA PRO A 95 -8.71 12.51 -18.74
C PRO A 95 -9.66 11.31 -18.92
N PRO A 96 -10.83 11.29 -18.25
CA PRO A 96 -11.82 10.25 -18.49
C PRO A 96 -12.09 10.19 -20.00
N PRO A 97 -12.21 8.99 -20.60
CA PRO A 97 -12.54 8.88 -22.02
C PRO A 97 -13.80 9.71 -22.24
N ALA A 98 -13.68 10.74 -23.08
CA ALA A 98 -14.79 11.62 -23.41
C ALA A 98 -15.97 10.72 -23.74
N ARG A 99 -17.11 10.92 -23.06
CA ARG A 99 -18.37 10.27 -23.45
C ARG A 99 -18.49 10.46 -24.95
N MET A 100 -18.41 9.38 -25.72
CA MET A 100 -18.74 9.44 -27.13
C MET A 100 -20.11 10.12 -27.21
N PRO A 101 -20.27 11.19 -28.02
CA PRO A 101 -21.59 11.68 -28.29
C PRO A 101 -22.37 10.50 -28.86
N THR A 102 -23.43 10.10 -28.17
CA THR A 102 -24.42 9.18 -28.71
C THR A 102 -24.89 9.81 -30.02
N ALA A 103 -24.47 9.21 -31.12
CA ALA A 103 -24.94 9.59 -32.44
C ALA A 103 -26.44 9.32 -32.50
N GLY A 104 -27.18 10.34 -32.95
CA GLY A 104 -28.45 10.28 -33.69
C GLY A 104 -29.54 9.36 -33.16
#